data_AF-A0A6N7PPW4-F1
#
_entry.id   AF-A0A6N7PPW4-F1
#
_cell.length_a   1.000
_cell.length_b   1.000
_cell.length_c   1.000
_cell.angle_alpha   90.00
_cell.angle_beta   90.00
_cell.angle_gamma   90.00
#
_symmetry.space_group_name_H-M   'P 1'
#
loop_
_entity.id
_entity.type
_entity.pdbx_description
1 polymer ?
#
loop_
_entity_poly.entity_id
_entity_poly.type
_entity_poly.pdbx_seq_one_letter_code
_entity_poly.pdbx_strand_id
1 'polypeptide(L)'
;MDEERSFAESVDDFRRLEAEFVARAGDDEWDVRETRRRIAEIILTVAQSKRPPFEVCRQVWNDLVRLGFSGRDREYVMTWFYADCCRYDENPEEGLAVLEPLVAELERGLEEARATQSDTDFYEYHLESLVKIRDELLAQQRGEPIPGKSTRRLDEAPGPTPEDSGGAP
;
A
#
# COMPACT_ATOMS: atom_id res chain seq x y z
N MET A 1 -5.26 4.66 -14.03
CA MET A 1 -6.27 5.53 -13.39
C MET A 1 -6.14 6.91 -13.96
N ASP A 2 -7.23 7.68 -14.02
CA ASP A 2 -7.20 9.04 -14.54
C ASP A 2 -6.21 9.90 -13.73
N GLU A 3 -5.13 10.35 -14.37
CA GLU A 3 -4.02 11.05 -13.71
C GLU A 3 -4.46 12.43 -13.22
N GLU A 4 -5.43 13.05 -13.88
CA GLU A 4 -5.90 14.41 -13.61
C GLU A 4 -6.80 14.49 -12.37
N ARG A 5 -7.45 13.38 -11.98
CA ARG A 5 -8.38 13.37 -10.84
C ARG A 5 -7.64 13.32 -9.50
N SER A 6 -8.19 14.03 -8.53
CA SER A 6 -7.74 13.95 -7.14
C SER A 6 -8.09 12.60 -6.49
N PHE A 7 -7.43 12.31 -5.37
CA PHE A 7 -7.78 11.16 -4.53
C PHE A 7 -9.25 11.22 -4.08
N ALA A 8 -9.71 12.38 -3.61
CA ALA A 8 -11.07 12.55 -3.09
C ALA A 8 -12.13 12.26 -4.14
N GLU A 9 -11.99 12.82 -5.35
CA GLU A 9 -12.92 12.56 -6.46
C GLU A 9 -12.96 11.06 -6.84
N SER A 10 -11.80 10.41 -6.84
CA SER A 10 -11.71 8.97 -7.12
C SER A 10 -12.43 8.14 -6.06
N VAL A 11 -12.25 8.49 -4.77
CA VAL A 11 -12.93 7.81 -3.66
C VAL A 11 -14.44 8.00 -3.73
N ASP A 12 -14.92 9.22 -3.99
CA ASP A 12 -16.35 9.50 -4.08
C ASP A 12 -17.02 8.67 -5.18
N ASP A 13 -16.37 8.54 -6.34
CA ASP A 13 -16.84 7.69 -7.43
C ASP A 13 -16.93 6.21 -7.01
N PHE A 14 -15.89 5.68 -6.35
CA PHE A 14 -15.90 4.29 -5.88
C PHE A 14 -16.90 4.05 -4.76
N ARG A 15 -17.13 5.00 -3.86
CA ARG A 15 -18.15 4.91 -2.81
C ARG A 15 -19.57 4.97 -3.38
N ARG A 16 -19.79 5.75 -4.44
CA ARG A 16 -21.06 5.74 -5.18
C ARG A 16 -21.32 4.39 -5.84
N LEU A 17 -20.29 3.81 -6.47
CA LEU A 17 -20.37 2.46 -7.03
C LEU A 17 -20.64 1.41 -5.95
N GLU A 18 -19.95 1.48 -4.81
CA GLU A 18 -20.20 0.60 -3.66
C GLU A 18 -21.68 0.61 -3.25
N ALA A 19 -22.26 1.80 -3.08
CA ALA A 19 -23.67 1.94 -2.70
C ALA A 19 -24.62 1.34 -3.74
N GLU A 20 -24.34 1.53 -5.03
CA GLU A 20 -25.13 0.97 -6.13
C GLU A 20 -25.08 -0.58 -6.13
N PHE A 21 -23.90 -1.17 -6.01
CA PHE A 21 -23.74 -2.63 -5.99
C PHE A 21 -24.28 -3.27 -4.71
N VAL A 22 -24.08 -2.64 -3.56
CA VAL A 22 -24.67 -3.08 -2.28
C VAL A 22 -26.19 -3.05 -2.35
N ALA A 23 -26.79 -2.02 -2.96
CA ALA A 23 -28.24 -1.96 -3.13
C ALA A 23 -28.77 -3.06 -4.06
N ARG A 24 -28.00 -3.47 -5.07
CA ARG A 24 -28.36 -4.56 -5.99
C ARG A 24 -28.24 -5.94 -5.36
N ALA A 25 -27.28 -6.14 -4.46
CA ALA A 25 -27.07 -7.40 -3.75
C ALA A 25 -28.27 -7.77 -2.84
N GLY A 26 -29.07 -6.77 -2.43
CA GLY A 26 -30.22 -7.00 -1.56
C GLY A 26 -29.79 -7.57 -0.21
N ASP A 27 -30.34 -8.72 0.15
CA ASP A 27 -30.06 -9.41 1.43
C ASP A 27 -28.89 -10.41 1.35
N ASP A 28 -28.18 -10.49 0.22
CA ASP A 28 -26.99 -11.33 0.10
C ASP A 28 -25.81 -10.71 0.86
N GLU A 29 -25.65 -11.13 2.13
CA GLU A 29 -24.59 -10.65 3.02
C GLU A 29 -23.18 -10.91 2.47
N TRP A 30 -23.00 -11.99 1.70
CA TRP A 30 -21.70 -12.33 1.12
C TRP A 30 -21.37 -11.35 0.00
N ASP A 31 -22.30 -11.12 -0.93
CA ASP A 31 -22.13 -10.17 -2.04
C ASP A 31 -21.91 -8.74 -1.52
N VAL A 32 -22.65 -8.33 -0.49
CA VAL A 32 -22.46 -7.03 0.17
C VAL A 32 -21.05 -6.93 0.74
N ARG A 33 -20.58 -7.94 1.48
CA ARG A 33 -19.25 -7.91 2.09
C ARG A 33 -18.14 -7.92 1.05
N GLU A 34 -18.25 -8.76 0.03
CA GLU A 34 -17.26 -8.86 -1.05
C GLU A 34 -17.20 -7.57 -1.87
N THR A 35 -18.34 -6.93 -2.13
CA THR A 35 -18.39 -5.61 -2.79
C THR A 35 -17.61 -4.57 -2.00
N ARG A 36 -17.88 -4.46 -0.69
CA ARG A 36 -17.18 -3.51 0.20
C ARG A 36 -15.67 -3.76 0.23
N ARG A 37 -15.27 -5.03 0.28
CA ARG A 37 -13.87 -5.43 0.27
C ARG A 37 -13.17 -4.98 -1.03
N ARG A 38 -13.74 -5.31 -2.20
CA ARG A 38 -13.16 -4.92 -3.49
C ARG A 38 -13.03 -3.41 -3.63
N ILE A 39 -14.02 -2.65 -3.18
CA ILE A 39 -13.96 -1.19 -3.20
C ILE A 39 -12.86 -0.67 -2.26
N ALA A 40 -12.73 -1.22 -1.04
CA ALA A 40 -11.67 -0.83 -0.12
C ALA A 40 -10.27 -1.12 -0.68
N GLU A 41 -10.06 -2.27 -1.34
CA GLU A 41 -8.80 -2.61 -2.01
C GLU A 41 -8.46 -1.65 -3.15
N ILE A 42 -9.46 -1.25 -3.94
CA ILE A 42 -9.29 -0.27 -5.02
C ILE A 42 -8.92 1.09 -4.42
N ILE A 43 -9.61 1.53 -3.37
CA ILE A 43 -9.31 2.79 -2.69
C ILE A 43 -7.89 2.80 -2.12
N LEU A 44 -7.40 1.67 -1.57
CA LEU A 44 -6.00 1.57 -1.11
C LEU A 44 -5.00 1.69 -2.27
N THR A 45 -5.29 1.05 -3.40
CA THR A 45 -4.50 1.21 -4.63
C THR A 45 -4.47 2.68 -5.08
N VAL A 46 -5.62 3.37 -4.98
CA VAL A 46 -5.71 4.81 -5.27
C VAL A 46 -4.87 5.62 -4.29
N ALA A 47 -4.95 5.33 -2.99
CA ALA A 47 -4.15 6.01 -1.97
C ALA A 47 -2.64 5.86 -2.26
N GLN A 48 -2.19 4.65 -2.58
CA GLN A 48 -0.79 4.43 -2.93
C GLN A 48 -0.37 5.23 -4.16
N SER A 49 -1.22 5.36 -5.19
CA SER A 49 -0.85 6.10 -6.41
C SER A 49 -0.93 7.63 -6.26
N LYS A 50 -1.95 8.13 -5.55
CA LYS A 50 -2.26 9.57 -5.44
C LYS A 50 -1.65 10.23 -4.22
N ARG A 51 -1.02 9.43 -3.33
CA ARG A 51 -0.28 9.89 -2.15
C ARG A 51 -1.03 10.93 -1.31
N PRO A 52 -2.31 10.67 -0.91
CA PRO A 52 -2.99 11.54 0.04
C PRO A 52 -2.19 11.58 1.37
N PRO A 53 -2.50 12.51 2.29
CA PRO A 53 -1.86 12.51 3.61
C PRO A 53 -1.88 11.13 4.27
N PHE A 54 -0.81 10.77 4.98
CA PHE A 54 -0.60 9.44 5.54
C PHE A 54 -1.80 8.91 6.34
N GLU A 55 -2.42 9.78 7.13
CA GLU A 55 -3.60 9.49 7.94
C GLU A 55 -4.73 8.87 7.13
N VAL A 56 -4.89 9.32 5.88
CA VAL A 56 -5.91 8.82 4.95
C VAL A 56 -5.53 7.43 4.46
N CYS A 57 -4.28 7.18 4.08
CA CYS A 57 -3.84 5.83 3.67
C CYS A 57 -3.98 4.84 4.84
N ARG A 58 -3.63 5.25 6.06
CA ARG A 58 -3.82 4.46 7.29
C ARG A 58 -5.29 4.16 7.59
N GLN A 59 -6.18 5.13 7.41
CA GLN A 59 -7.61 4.89 7.61
C GLN A 59 -8.15 3.87 6.59
N VAL A 60 -7.81 4.03 5.32
CA VAL A 60 -8.20 3.10 4.25
C VAL A 60 -7.70 1.68 4.54
N TRP A 61 -6.44 1.55 4.96
CA TRP A 61 -5.87 0.26 5.37
C TRP A 61 -6.65 -0.38 6.52
N ASN A 62 -6.93 0.39 7.58
CA ASN A 62 -7.69 -0.11 8.72
C ASN A 62 -9.11 -0.54 8.34
N ASP A 63 -9.78 0.19 7.46
CA ASP A 63 -11.10 -0.18 6.96
C ASP A 63 -11.05 -1.51 6.20
N LEU A 64 -10.03 -1.70 5.35
CA LEU A 64 -9.81 -2.96 4.63
C LEU A 64 -9.53 -4.13 5.59
N VAL A 65 -8.65 -3.95 6.58
CA VAL A 65 -8.34 -4.99 7.57
C VAL A 65 -9.58 -5.41 8.35
N ARG A 66 -10.48 -4.47 8.71
CA ARG A 66 -11.76 -4.81 9.38
C ARG A 66 -12.70 -5.63 8.51
N LEU A 67 -12.70 -5.41 7.19
CA LEU A 67 -13.46 -6.23 6.24
C LEU A 67 -12.84 -7.62 6.05
N GLY A 68 -11.54 -7.73 6.31
CA GLY A 68 -10.71 -8.91 6.05
C GLY A 68 -10.43 -9.08 4.56
N PHE A 69 -9.43 -9.88 4.23
CA PHE A 69 -9.01 -10.14 2.85
C PHE A 69 -9.81 -11.30 2.22
N SER A 70 -9.94 -11.29 0.90
CA SER A 70 -10.60 -12.35 0.13
C SER A 70 -9.73 -13.60 0.01
N GLY A 71 -8.41 -13.46 0.21
CA GLY A 71 -7.43 -14.53 0.23
C GLY A 71 -6.03 -14.01 0.51
N ARG A 72 -5.06 -14.93 0.62
CA ARG A 72 -3.66 -14.64 0.96
C ARG A 72 -2.94 -13.79 -0.06
N ASP A 73 -3.09 -14.11 -1.35
CA ASP A 73 -2.55 -13.28 -2.44
C ASP A 73 -2.96 -11.81 -2.27
N ARG A 74 -4.25 -11.58 -2.00
CA ARG A 74 -4.79 -10.24 -1.83
C ARG A 74 -4.27 -9.56 -0.56
N GLU A 75 -4.17 -10.29 0.53
CA GLU A 75 -3.53 -9.81 1.76
C GLU A 75 -2.10 -9.34 1.50
N TYR A 76 -1.28 -10.11 0.77
CA TYR A 76 0.09 -9.74 0.44
C TYR A 76 0.18 -8.49 -0.43
N VAL A 77 -0.63 -8.42 -1.49
CA VAL A 77 -0.64 -7.27 -2.41
C VAL A 77 -1.11 -5.99 -1.69
N MET A 78 -2.15 -6.09 -0.87
CA MET A 78 -2.67 -4.93 -0.13
C MET A 78 -1.70 -4.47 0.96
N THR A 79 -1.04 -5.41 1.64
CA THR A 79 0.03 -5.09 2.61
C THR A 79 1.19 -4.36 1.94
N TRP A 80 1.59 -4.79 0.75
CA TRP A 80 2.63 -4.12 -0.03
C TRP A 80 2.25 -2.66 -0.35
N PHE A 81 1.01 -2.41 -0.82
CA PHE A 81 0.55 -1.03 -1.10
C PHE A 81 0.56 -0.16 0.15
N TYR A 82 0.09 -0.68 1.28
CA TYR A 82 0.11 0.07 2.54
C TYR A 82 1.55 0.35 3.02
N ALA A 83 2.43 -0.64 2.94
CA ALA A 83 3.83 -0.45 3.29
C ALA A 83 4.55 0.57 2.39
N ASP A 84 4.20 0.65 1.10
CA ASP A 84 4.72 1.69 0.22
C ASP A 84 4.14 3.08 0.51
N CYS A 85 2.91 3.21 1.01
CA CYS A 85 2.45 4.47 1.64
C CYS A 85 3.35 4.82 2.83
N CYS A 86 3.55 3.88 3.76
CA CYS A 86 4.38 4.09 4.95
C CYS A 86 5.80 4.54 4.57
N ARG A 87 6.40 3.91 3.55
CA ARG A 87 7.72 4.28 3.04
C ARG A 87 7.73 5.69 2.47
N TYR A 88 6.74 6.04 1.64
CA TYR A 88 6.67 7.36 1.02
C TYR A 88 6.51 8.48 2.07
N ASP A 89 5.68 8.23 3.08
CA ASP A 89 5.41 9.16 4.19
C ASP A 89 6.45 9.07 5.32
N GLU A 90 7.50 8.24 5.17
CA GLU A 90 8.59 8.09 6.14
C GLU A 90 8.12 7.62 7.54
N ASN A 91 7.13 6.71 7.57
CA ASN A 91 6.59 6.05 8.76
C ASN A 91 7.03 4.58 8.83
N PRO A 92 8.33 4.27 9.02
CA PRO A 92 8.84 2.90 8.89
C PRO A 92 8.27 1.93 9.92
N GLU A 93 8.00 2.38 11.14
CA GLU A 93 7.46 1.52 12.22
C GLU A 93 6.09 0.93 11.85
N GLU A 94 5.18 1.76 11.30
CA GLU A 94 3.85 1.30 10.89
C GLU A 94 3.92 0.30 9.72
N GLY A 95 4.81 0.54 8.76
CA GLY A 95 5.01 -0.35 7.62
C GLY A 95 5.64 -1.69 8.02
N LEU A 96 6.64 -1.67 8.89
CA LEU A 96 7.30 -2.88 9.38
C LEU A 96 6.36 -3.74 10.24
N ALA A 97 5.53 -3.11 11.08
CA ALA A 97 4.58 -3.81 11.93
C ALA A 97 3.60 -4.69 11.14
N VAL A 98 3.24 -4.30 9.93
CA VAL A 98 2.39 -5.13 9.06
C VAL A 98 3.22 -6.10 8.20
N LEU A 99 4.42 -5.74 7.76
CA LEU A 99 5.20 -6.59 6.85
C LEU A 99 5.88 -7.76 7.53
N GLU A 100 6.50 -7.54 8.69
CA GLU A 100 7.34 -8.55 9.33
C GLU A 100 6.59 -9.87 9.59
N PRO A 101 5.35 -9.87 10.10
CA PRO A 101 4.60 -11.11 10.29
C PRO A 101 4.33 -11.86 8.98
N LEU A 102 4.00 -11.14 7.90
CA LEU A 102 3.69 -11.77 6.60
C LEU A 102 4.95 -12.30 5.92
N VAL A 103 6.08 -11.59 6.03
CA VAL A 103 7.36 -12.08 5.50
C VAL A 103 7.80 -13.34 6.23
N ALA A 104 7.74 -13.36 7.57
CA ALA A 104 8.07 -14.55 8.35
C ALA A 104 7.14 -15.74 8.02
N GLU A 105 5.85 -15.48 7.77
CA GLU A 105 4.92 -16.50 7.31
C GLU A 105 5.29 -17.07 5.95
N LEU A 106 5.59 -16.21 4.97
CA LEU A 106 5.98 -16.61 3.62
C LEU A 106 7.33 -17.35 3.59
N GLU A 107 8.32 -16.91 4.37
CA GLU A 107 9.62 -17.58 4.51
C GLU A 107 9.44 -19.00 5.04
N ARG A 108 8.60 -19.18 6.07
CA ARG A 108 8.26 -20.50 6.60
C ARG A 108 7.52 -21.38 5.58
N GLY A 109 6.54 -20.80 4.87
CA GLY A 109 5.81 -21.52 3.82
C GLY A 109 6.70 -21.97 2.66
N LEU A 110 7.68 -21.14 2.29
CA LEU A 110 8.69 -21.49 1.29
C LEU A 110 9.59 -22.63 1.77
N GLU A 111 10.04 -22.60 3.02
CA GLU A 111 10.84 -23.67 3.60
C GLU A 111 10.08 -25.02 3.59
N GLU A 112 8.81 -25.00 3.99
CA GLU A 112 7.94 -26.18 3.97
C GLU A 112 7.70 -26.71 2.55
N ALA A 113 7.43 -25.82 1.59
CA ALA A 113 7.25 -26.19 0.19
C ALA A 113 8.53 -26.83 -0.38
N ARG A 114 9.70 -26.27 -0.09
CA ARG A 114 11.00 -26.85 -0.46
C ARG A 114 11.23 -28.21 0.17
N ALA A 115 10.90 -28.39 1.45
CA ALA A 115 11.05 -29.66 2.16
C ALA A 115 10.15 -30.76 1.58
N THR A 116 8.95 -30.39 1.12
CA THR A 116 7.97 -31.33 0.53
C THR A 116 8.10 -31.48 -0.99
N GLN A 117 9.06 -30.79 -1.63
CA GLN A 117 9.23 -30.72 -3.10
C GLN A 117 7.94 -30.24 -3.81
N SER A 118 7.19 -29.36 -3.13
CA SER A 118 6.02 -28.69 -3.67
C SER A 118 6.40 -27.44 -4.47
N ASP A 119 5.44 -26.86 -5.18
CA ASP A 119 5.60 -25.59 -5.89
C ASP A 119 5.98 -24.45 -4.93
N THR A 120 6.99 -23.67 -5.32
CA THR A 120 7.55 -22.54 -4.55
C THR A 120 7.26 -21.18 -5.17
N ASP A 121 6.75 -21.14 -6.41
CA ASP A 121 6.63 -19.92 -7.22
C ASP A 121 5.81 -18.85 -6.51
N PHE A 122 4.71 -19.26 -5.86
CA PHE A 122 3.84 -18.37 -5.10
C PHE A 122 4.59 -17.63 -3.98
N TYR A 123 5.40 -18.36 -3.20
CA TYR A 123 6.12 -17.76 -2.08
C TYR A 123 7.25 -16.86 -2.57
N GLU A 124 8.01 -17.30 -3.57
CA GLU A 124 9.14 -16.56 -4.12
C GLU A 124 8.68 -15.23 -4.75
N TYR A 125 7.57 -15.26 -5.50
CA TYR A 125 6.96 -14.07 -6.10
C TYR A 125 6.60 -13.00 -5.06
N HIS A 126 5.90 -13.38 -3.98
CA HIS A 126 5.50 -12.41 -2.95
C HIS A 126 6.66 -11.98 -2.07
N LEU A 127 7.58 -12.90 -1.72
CA LEU A 127 8.74 -12.58 -0.88
C LEU A 127 9.64 -11.53 -1.52
N GLU A 128 9.91 -11.62 -2.82
CA GLU A 128 10.78 -10.66 -3.50
C GLU A 128 10.30 -9.21 -3.27
N SER A 129 9.01 -8.96 -3.49
CA SER A 129 8.43 -7.62 -3.38
C SER A 129 8.32 -7.16 -1.92
N LEU A 130 7.94 -8.05 -1.00
CA LEU A 130 7.75 -7.71 0.42
C LEU A 130 9.07 -7.52 1.16
N VAL A 131 10.08 -8.35 0.88
CA VAL A 131 11.44 -8.19 1.44
C VAL A 131 12.05 -6.88 0.95
N LYS A 132 11.90 -6.54 -0.33
CA LYS A 132 12.42 -5.28 -0.87
C LYS A 132 11.86 -4.07 -0.12
N ILE A 133 10.54 -4.00 0.07
CA ILE A 133 9.94 -2.86 0.79
C ILE A 133 10.30 -2.89 2.29
N ARG A 134 10.41 -4.07 2.91
CA ARG A 134 10.90 -4.20 4.30
C ARG A 134 12.30 -3.62 4.45
N ASP A 135 13.22 -3.98 3.54
CA ASP A 135 14.60 -3.52 3.60
C ASP A 135 14.71 -2.01 3.37
N GLU A 136 13.86 -1.46 2.49
CA GLU A 136 13.70 -0.01 2.31
C GLU A 136 13.23 0.68 3.60
N LEU A 137 12.20 0.16 4.28
CA LEU A 137 11.71 0.71 5.55
C LEU A 137 12.73 0.60 6.68
N LEU A 138 13.47 -0.52 6.75
CA LEU A 138 14.57 -0.70 7.71
C LEU A 138 15.70 0.31 7.47
N ALA A 139 16.03 0.59 6.21
CA ALA A 139 17.00 1.64 5.86
C ALA A 139 16.50 3.03 6.32
N GLN A 140 15.24 3.35 6.06
CA GLN A 140 14.62 4.59 6.56
C GLN A 140 14.65 4.68 8.09
N GLN A 141 14.37 3.59 8.80
CA GLN A 141 14.43 3.55 10.26
C GLN A 141 15.84 3.83 10.81
N ARG A 142 16.89 3.44 10.06
CA ARG A 142 18.29 3.77 10.36
C ARG A 142 18.71 5.18 9.92
N GLY A 143 17.82 5.93 9.27
CA GLY A 143 18.12 7.23 8.68
C GLY A 143 18.96 7.17 7.40
N GLU A 144 19.01 6.01 6.74
CA GLU A 144 19.73 5.81 5.49
C GLU A 144 18.87 6.28 4.29
N PRO A 145 19.47 6.98 3.31
CA PRO A 145 18.76 7.35 2.10
C PRO A 145 18.48 6.10 1.26
N ILE A 146 17.29 6.01 0.66
CA ILE A 146 16.95 4.96 -0.31
C ILE A 146 17.19 5.50 -1.73
N PRO A 147 18.17 4.98 -2.49
CA PRO A 147 18.44 5.46 -3.84
C PRO A 147 17.24 5.31 -4.78
N GLY A 148 16.95 6.37 -5.54
CA GLY A 148 15.90 6.34 -6.57
C GLY A 148 14.46 6.33 -6.04
N LYS A 149 14.25 6.50 -4.74
CA LYS A 149 12.91 6.60 -4.15
C LYS A 149 12.63 8.02 -3.68
N SER A 150 11.46 8.54 -4.05
CA SER A 150 10.96 9.79 -3.48
C SER A 150 10.23 9.56 -2.16
N THR A 151 10.17 10.61 -1.35
CA THR A 151 9.40 10.70 -0.10
C THR A 151 8.57 11.98 -0.13
N ARG A 152 7.51 12.04 0.67
CA ARG A 152 6.68 13.24 0.79
C ARG A 152 7.51 14.49 1.08
N ARG A 153 8.47 14.37 2.01
CA ARG A 153 9.37 15.45 2.39
C ARG A 153 10.17 16.00 1.20
N LEU A 154 10.61 15.13 0.29
CA LEU A 154 11.34 15.53 -0.91
C LEU A 154 10.41 16.19 -1.95
N ASP A 155 9.21 15.65 -2.14
CA ASP A 155 8.23 16.17 -3.10
C ASP A 155 7.62 17.52 -2.66
N GLU A 156 7.49 17.74 -1.35
CA GLU A 156 6.93 18.98 -0.76
C GLU A 156 7.99 20.02 -0.38
N ALA A 157 9.28 19.70 -0.57
CA ALA A 157 10.36 20.66 -0.30
C ALA A 157 10.20 21.90 -1.20
N PRO A 158 10.27 23.12 -0.64
CA PRO A 158 10.27 24.34 -1.46
C PRO A 158 11.42 24.27 -2.47
N GLY A 159 11.10 24.41 -3.76
CA GLY A 159 12.12 24.50 -4.81
C GLY A 159 13.09 25.66 -4.54
N PRO A 160 14.32 25.61 -5.07
CA PRO A 160 15.28 26.70 -4.89
C PRO A 160 14.67 28.01 -5.39
N THR A 161 14.65 29.02 -4.52
CA THR A 161 14.20 30.37 -4.89
C THR A 161 15.13 30.93 -5.96
N PRO A 162 14.62 31.58 -7.02
CA PRO A 162 15.42 32.08 -8.14
C PRO A 162 16.42 33.21 -7.78
N GLU A 163 16.53 33.61 -6.51
CA GLU A 163 17.40 34.73 -6.08
C GLU A 163 18.89 34.36 -5.94
N ASP A 164 19.27 33.07 -5.96
CA ASP A 164 20.68 32.65 -5.82
C ASP A 164 21.48 32.60 -7.14
N SER A 165 20.91 33.08 -8.25
CA SER A 165 21.62 33.20 -9.54
C SER A 165 22.01 34.63 -9.92
N GLY A 166 21.81 35.60 -9.02
CA GLY A 166 21.97 37.03 -9.30
C GLY A 166 23.24 37.66 -8.73
N GLY A 167 24.36 37.50 -9.43
CA GLY A 167 25.40 38.55 -9.52
C GLY A 167 26.54 38.51 -8.49
N ALA A 168 27.71 38.02 -8.94
CA ALA A 168 28.98 38.56 -8.48
C ALA A 168 29.43 39.66 -9.47
N PRO A 169 29.97 40.80 -9.00
CA PRO A 169 30.40 41.92 -9.83
C PRO A 169 31.65 41.62 -10.68
#